data_AF-A0A3C1GU09-F1
#
_entry.id   AF-A0A3C1GU09-F1
#
_cell.length_a   1.000
_cell.length_b   1.000
_cell.length_c   1.000
_cell.angle_alpha   90.00
_cell.angle_beta   90.00
_cell.angle_gamma   90.00
#
_symmetry.space_group_name_H-M   'P 1'
#
loop_
_entity.id
_entity.type
_entity.pdbx_description
1 polymer ?
#
loop_
_entity_poly.entity_id
_entity_poly.type
_entity_poly.pdbx_seq_one_letter_code
_entity_poly.pdbx_strand_id
1 'polypeptide(L)' 'MKTLKLRTKDKHAKQLNILAGAVNFVWNYVNELSFKHLKRTGKFFSAYDLATYTKGASEYLNLHSQTLQ' A
#
# COMPACT_ATOMS: atom_id res chain seq x y z
N MET A 1 14.94 27.28 -28.85
CA MET A 1 14.00 26.41 -28.11
C MET A 1 13.49 27.15 -26.89
N LYS A 2 12.17 27.23 -26.67
CA LYS A 2 11.61 27.77 -25.43
C LYS A 2 11.31 26.59 -24.50
N THR A 3 11.99 26.53 -23.37
CA THR A 3 11.80 25.49 -22.37
C THR A 3 10.71 25.90 -21.39
N LEU A 4 9.61 25.15 -21.37
CA LEU A 4 8.55 25.33 -20.37
C LEU A 4 9.03 24.78 -19.02
N LYS A 5 9.11 25.65 -18.00
CA LYS A 5 9.34 25.26 -16.61
C LYS A 5 7.99 25.20 -15.89
N LEU A 6 7.36 24.02 -15.89
CA LEU A 6 6.12 23.78 -15.16
C LEU A 6 6.45 23.32 -13.74
N ARG A 7 5.80 23.88 -12.73
CA ARG A 7 5.80 23.36 -11.35
C ARG A 7 4.37 22.95 -11.00
N THR A 8 4.10 21.66 -10.99
CA THR A 8 2.82 21.10 -10.56
C THR A 8 2.77 21.14 -9.03
N LYS A 9 2.48 22.31 -8.46
CA LYS A 9 2.38 22.46 -7.01
C LYS A 9 0.97 22.09 -6.55
N ASP A 10 0.89 21.09 -5.69
CA ASP A 10 -0.24 20.77 -4.80
C ASP A 10 -1.61 20.40 -5.43
N LYS A 11 -1.77 20.46 -6.76
CA LYS A 11 -3.04 20.10 -7.43
C LYS A 11 -3.53 18.68 -7.09
N HIS A 12 -2.59 17.74 -6.94
CA HIS A 12 -2.89 16.33 -6.65
C HIS A 12 -2.56 15.91 -5.22
N ALA A 13 -2.14 16.84 -4.35
CA ALA A 13 -1.72 16.51 -2.98
C ALA A 13 -2.83 15.81 -2.18
N LYS A 14 -4.09 16.23 -2.35
CA LYS A 14 -5.25 15.57 -1.71
C LYS A 14 -5.40 14.11 -2.16
N GLN A 15 -5.29 13.87 -3.47
CA GLN A 15 -5.42 12.53 -4.03
C GLN A 15 -4.27 11.62 -3.59
N LEU A 16 -3.03 12.15 -3.58
CA LEU A 16 -1.85 11.45 -3.07
C LEU A 16 -1.98 11.10 -1.58
N ASN A 17 -2.52 12.00 -0.75
CA ASN A 17 -2.75 11.72 0.67
C ASN A 17 -3.80 10.62 0.89
N ILE A 18 -4.87 10.60 0.08
CA ILE A 18 -5.87 9.53 0.14
C ILE A 18 -5.24 8.18 -0.22
N LEU A 19 -4.47 8.14 -1.32
CA LEU A 19 -3.74 6.94 -1.71
C LEU A 19 -2.73 6.50 -0.65
N ALA A 20 -1.96 7.44 -0.09
CA ALA A 20 -1.01 7.14 0.98
C ALA A 20 -1.71 6.58 2.22
N GLY A 21 -2.88 7.11 2.59
CA GLY A 21 -3.70 6.57 3.68
C GLY A 21 -4.18 5.14 3.41
N ALA A 22 -4.65 4.87 2.20
CA ALA A 22 -5.10 3.54 1.79
C ALA A 22 -3.94 2.52 1.80
N VAL A 23 -2.77 2.89 1.28
CA VAL A 23 -1.56 2.05 1.32
C VAL A 23 -1.11 1.80 2.76
N ASN A 24 -1.12 2.84 3.60
CA ASN A 24 -0.74 2.71 5.01
C ASN A 24 -1.71 1.79 5.77
N PHE A 25 -3.00 1.78 5.44
CA PHE A 25 -3.97 0.86 6.02
C PHE A 25 -3.62 -0.60 5.74
N VAL A 26 -3.30 -0.95 4.49
CA VAL A 26 -2.88 -2.32 4.11
C VAL A 26 -1.60 -2.71 4.83
N TRP A 27 -0.61 -1.81 4.87
CA TRP A 27 0.67 -2.08 5.54
C TRP A 27 0.52 -2.29 7.05
N ASN A 28 -0.33 -1.51 7.72
CA ASN A 28 -0.60 -1.70 9.15
C ASN A 28 -1.27 -3.05 9.41
N TYR A 29 -2.23 -3.45 8.57
CA TYR A 29 -2.86 -4.77 8.67
C TYR A 29 -1.85 -5.92 8.48
N VAL A 30 -1.01 -5.84 7.45
CA VAL A 30 0.03 -6.84 7.16
C VAL A 30 1.03 -6.93 8.31
N ASN A 31 1.44 -5.79 8.88
CA ASN A 31 2.35 -5.75 10.03
C ASN A 31 1.73 -6.40 11.28
N GLU A 32 0.48 -6.06 11.60
CA GLU A 32 -0.21 -6.65 12.74
C GLU A 32 -0.40 -8.16 12.58
N LEU A 33 -0.79 -8.60 11.38
CA LEU A 33 -0.96 -10.02 11.03
C LEU A 33 0.38 -10.77 11.17
N SER A 34 1.45 -10.22 10.62
CA SER A 34 2.79 -10.79 10.69
C SER A 34 3.30 -10.89 12.12
N PHE A 35 3.07 -9.86 12.93
CA PHE A 35 3.49 -9.85 14.33
C PHE A 35 2.70 -10.86 15.18
N LYS A 36 1.39 -10.98 14.96
CA LYS A 36 0.55 -12.00 15.62
C LYS A 36 0.97 -13.42 15.23
N HIS A 37 1.28 -13.65 13.96
CA HIS A 37 1.77 -14.95 13.49
C HIS A 37 3.14 -15.26 14.11
N LEU A 38 4.10 -14.33 14.03
CA LEU A 38 5.43 -14.49 14.62
C LEU A 38 5.36 -14.84 16.11
N LYS A 39 4.49 -14.17 16.89
CA LYS A 39 4.30 -14.48 18.31
C LYS A 39 3.73 -15.88 18.57
N ARG A 40 2.92 -16.43 17.66
CA ARG A 40 2.27 -17.74 17.83
C ARG A 40 3.13 -18.89 17.34
N THR A 41 3.79 -18.74 16.19
CA THR A 41 4.51 -19.82 15.49
C THR A 41 6.03 -19.64 15.50
N GLY A 42 6.54 -18.46 15.87
CA GLY A 42 7.98 -18.16 15.82
C GLY A 42 8.54 -18.07 14.39
N LYS A 43 7.67 -18.06 13.37
CA LYS A 43 8.03 -18.04 11.95
C LYS A 43 7.54 -16.75 11.30
N PHE A 44 8.29 -16.25 10.33
CA PHE A 44 7.89 -15.13 9.48
C PHE A 44 6.95 -15.61 8.38
N PHE A 45 6.01 -14.77 7.95
CA PHE A 45 5.24 -15.05 6.74
C PHE A 45 6.12 -14.99 5.50
N SER A 46 5.82 -15.87 4.54
CA SER A 46 6.34 -15.74 3.19
C SER A 46 5.58 -14.65 2.42
N ALA A 47 6.21 -14.09 1.39
CA ALA A 47 5.56 -13.13 0.49
C ALA A 47 4.29 -13.72 -0.16
N TYR A 48 4.27 -15.02 -0.46
CA TYR A 48 3.11 -15.73 -1.01
C TYR A 48 1.94 -15.85 -0.02
N ASP A 49 2.25 -16.02 1.27
CA ASP A 49 1.23 -16.10 2.31
C ASP A 49 0.55 -14.74 2.48
N LEU A 50 1.36 -13.68 2.56
CA LEU A 50 0.87 -12.30 2.66
C LEU A 50 0.05 -11.89 1.44
N ALA A 51 0.49 -12.26 0.23
CA ALA A 51 -0.23 -11.99 -1.01
C ALA A 51 -1.65 -12.59 -1.02
N THR A 52 -1.87 -13.71 -0.32
CA THR A 52 -3.20 -14.32 -0.18
C THR A 52 -4.11 -13.47 0.71
N TYR A 53 -3.57 -12.90 1.79
CA TYR A 53 -4.32 -12.05 2.73
C TYR A 53 -4.57 -10.63 2.20
N THR A 54 -3.74 -10.13 1.30
CA THR A 54 -3.91 -8.81 0.67
C THR A 54 -4.65 -8.86 -0.67
N LYS A 55 -4.96 -10.06 -1.18
CA LYS A 55 -5.68 -10.25 -2.44
C LYS A 55 -7.06 -9.60 -2.39
N GLY A 56 -7.33 -8.71 -3.35
CA GLY A 56 -8.61 -7.98 -3.45
C GLY A 56 -8.65 -6.66 -2.65
N ALA A 57 -7.67 -6.39 -1.77
CA ALA A 57 -7.59 -5.11 -1.07
C ALA A 57 -7.45 -3.92 -2.05
N SER A 58 -6.87 -4.14 -3.23
CA SER A 58 -6.81 -3.16 -4.32
C SER A 58 -8.18 -2.71 -4.80
N GLU A 59 -9.14 -3.62 -4.92
CA GLU A 59 -10.50 -3.31 -5.40
C GLU A 59 -11.29 -2.54 -4.35
N TYR A 60 -11.18 -2.92 -3.07
CA TYR A 60 -11.87 -2.24 -1.97
C TYR A 60 -11.31 -0.85 -1.67
N LEU A 61 -9.99 -0.66 -1.82
CA LEU A 61 -9.32 0.61 -1.55
C LEU A 61 -9.17 1.50 -2.78
N ASN A 62 -9.69 1.05 -3.93
CA ASN A 62 -9.57 1.76 -5.22
C ASN A 62 -8.10 2.09 -5.57
N LEU A 63 -7.19 1.18 -5.20
CA LEU A 63 -5.75 1.28 -5.44
C LEU A 63 -5.40 0.58 -6.74
N HIS A 64 -4.44 1.12 -7.47
CA HIS A 64 -3.91 0.45 -8.66
C HIS A 64 -3.29 -0.89 -8.26
N SER A 65 -3.53 -1.95 -9.05
CA SER A 65 -3.08 -3.31 -8.73
C SER A 65 -1.56 -3.38 -8.51
N GLN A 66 -0.80 -2.54 -9.20
CA GLN A 66 0.66 -2.45 -9.09
C GLN A 66 1.14 -1.89 -7.73
N THR A 67 0.29 -1.19 -6.98
CA THR A 67 0.70 -0.60 -5.69
C THR A 67 0.83 -1.64 -4.57
N LEU A 68 0.25 -2.83 -4.76
CA LEU A 68 0.24 -3.93 -3.78
C LEU A 68 1.03 -5.16 -4.22
N GLN A 69 1.71 -5.10 -5.38
CA GLN A 69 2.30 -6.24 -6.08
C GLN A 69 3.80 -6.41 -5.84
#